data_AF-I7ARF3-F1
#
_entry.id   AF-I7ARF3-F1
#
_cell.length_a   1.000
_cell.length_b   1.000
_cell.length_c   1.000
_cell.angle_alpha   90.00
_cell.angle_beta   90.00
_cell.angle_gamma   90.00
#
_symmetry.space_group_name_H-M   'P 1'
#
loop_
_entity.id
_entity.type
_entity.pdbx_description
1 polymer ?
#
loop_
_entity_poly.entity_id
_entity_poly.type
_entity_poly.pdbx_seq_one_letter_code
_entity_poly.pdbx_strand_id
1 'polypeptide(L)'
;MEPTDIYKYYSKRATEFLRPKEIRKQVEEIKRMKATVVIFDFCGKIPLVYKLFAGVKKEVFVVYDASKCKERIDEISRDHDLIYVLEDIQAVERSIFHENSNAIFLLFDRFKFIRCA
;
A
#
# COMPACT_ATOMS: atom_id res chain seq x y z
N MET A 1 16.85 -24.46 5.37
CA MET A 1 15.82 -23.62 4.71
C MET A 1 15.02 -22.98 5.81
N GLU A 2 14.99 -21.65 5.89
CA GLU A 2 14.01 -20.99 6.74
C GLU A 2 12.61 -21.35 6.25
N PRO A 3 11.63 -21.60 7.13
CA PRO A 3 10.27 -21.82 6.71
C PRO A 3 9.78 -20.57 5.97
N THR A 4 9.62 -20.69 4.66
CA THR A 4 9.01 -19.64 3.85
C THR A 4 7.59 -19.51 4.33
N ASP A 5 7.31 -18.43 5.06
CA ASP A 5 5.96 -18.08 5.47
C ASP A 5 5.08 -18.02 4.21
N ILE A 6 4.17 -19.00 4.09
CA ILE A 6 3.30 -19.19 2.94
C ILE A 6 2.45 -17.93 2.73
N TYR A 7 2.08 -17.24 3.81
CA TYR A 7 1.34 -15.99 3.74
C TYR A 7 2.17 -14.90 3.06
N LYS A 8 3.41 -14.72 3.51
CA LYS A 8 4.36 -13.76 2.92
C LYS A 8 4.62 -14.05 1.43
N TYR A 9 4.66 -15.32 1.04
CA TYR A 9 4.77 -15.71 -0.38
C TYR A 9 3.55 -15.26 -1.19
N TYR A 10 2.33 -15.51 -0.70
CA TYR A 10 1.11 -15.10 -1.38
C TYR A 10 0.94 -13.59 -1.46
N SER A 11 1.19 -12.85 -0.37
CA SER A 11 1.13 -11.39 -0.38
C SER A 11 2.11 -10.80 -1.39
N LYS A 12 3.34 -11.33 -1.45
CA LYS A 12 4.33 -10.89 -2.44
C LYS A 12 3.86 -11.14 -3.87
N ARG A 13 3.35 -12.33 -4.16
CA ARG A 13 2.80 -12.68 -5.49
C ARG A 13 1.61 -11.80 -5.88
N ALA A 14 0.71 -11.54 -4.94
CA ALA A 14 -0.43 -10.65 -5.14
C ALA A 14 0.03 -9.23 -5.49
N THR A 15 0.99 -8.69 -4.72
CA THR A 15 1.57 -7.38 -4.99
C THR A 15 2.23 -7.32 -6.37
N GLU A 16 3.06 -8.30 -6.73
CA GLU A 16 3.71 -8.37 -8.04
C GLU A 16 2.69 -8.43 -9.20
N PHE A 17 1.58 -9.15 -9.02
CA PHE A 17 0.51 -9.24 -9.99
C PHE A 17 -0.29 -7.93 -10.13
N LEU A 18 -0.51 -7.21 -9.02
CA LEU A 18 -1.32 -6.00 -8.98
C LEU A 18 -0.55 -4.77 -9.45
N ARG A 19 0.73 -4.64 -9.08
CA ARG A 19 1.59 -3.47 -9.35
C ARG A 19 1.52 -2.94 -10.79
N PRO A 20 1.61 -3.76 -11.86
CA PRO A 20 1.57 -3.24 -13.23
C PRO A 20 0.17 -2.83 -13.72
N LYS A 21 -0.90 -3.15 -12.96
CA LYS A 21 -2.29 -2.87 -13.36
C LYS A 21 -2.69 -1.44 -12.98
N GLU A 22 -3.64 -0.87 -13.71
CA GLU A 22 -4.29 0.37 -13.31
C GLU A 22 -5.05 0.20 -11.98
N ILE A 23 -5.06 1.24 -11.13
CA ILE A 23 -5.66 1.19 -9.79
C ILE A 23 -7.10 0.67 -9.77
N ARG A 24 -7.93 1.02 -10.77
CA ARG A 24 -9.30 0.51 -10.88
C ARG A 24 -9.32 -1.01 -11.05
N LYS A 25 -8.44 -1.55 -11.89
CA LYS A 25 -8.30 -3.00 -12.09
C LYS A 25 -7.74 -3.66 -10.84
N GLN A 26 -6.78 -3.03 -10.17
CA GLN A 26 -6.26 -3.55 -8.89
C GLN A 26 -7.39 -3.71 -7.86
N VAL A 27 -8.21 -2.68 -7.66
CA VAL A 27 -9.34 -2.71 -6.72
C VAL A 27 -10.31 -3.85 -7.05
N GLU A 28 -10.66 -4.06 -8.31
CA GLU A 28 -11.56 -5.15 -8.70
C GLU A 28 -10.98 -6.54 -8.41
N GLU A 29 -9.67 -6.72 -8.64
CA GLU A 29 -8.98 -7.97 -8.27
C GLU A 29 -8.92 -8.16 -6.75
N ILE A 30 -8.64 -7.11 -5.99
CA ILE A 30 -8.64 -7.14 -4.52
C ILE A 30 -9.99 -7.59 -3.99
N LYS A 31 -11.10 -7.06 -4.55
CA LYS A 31 -12.46 -7.50 -4.21
C LYS A 31 -12.69 -8.97 -4.51
N ARG A 32 -12.26 -9.45 -5.68
CA ARG A 32 -12.37 -10.88 -6.06
C ARG A 32 -11.60 -11.79 -5.14
N MET A 33 -10.40 -11.37 -4.76
CA MET A 33 -9.53 -12.08 -3.82
C MET A 33 -10.04 -12.00 -2.37
N LYS A 34 -10.97 -11.08 -2.08
CA LYS A 34 -11.42 -10.72 -0.72
C LYS A 34 -10.25 -10.32 0.19
N ALA A 35 -9.21 -9.73 -0.41
CA ALA A 35 -8.02 -9.31 0.30
C ALA A 35 -8.29 -8.04 1.12
N THR A 36 -7.65 -7.96 2.27
CA THR A 36 -7.61 -6.81 3.16
C THR A 36 -6.46 -5.88 2.77
N VAL A 37 -6.68 -4.58 2.91
CA VAL A 37 -5.72 -3.56 2.50
C VAL A 37 -5.43 -2.61 3.65
N VAL A 38 -4.15 -2.33 3.90
CA VAL A 38 -3.76 -1.15 4.66
C VAL A 38 -3.29 -0.06 3.71
N ILE A 39 -3.70 1.18 3.97
CA ILE A 39 -3.24 2.37 3.25
C ILE A 39 -2.50 3.28 4.22
N PHE A 40 -1.20 3.46 4.01
CA PHE A 40 -0.39 4.44 4.72
C PHE A 40 -0.33 5.75 3.92
N ASP A 41 -0.83 6.84 4.49
CA ASP A 41 -0.88 8.15 3.85
C ASP A 41 0.17 9.10 4.44
N PHE A 42 1.29 9.26 3.74
CA PHE A 42 2.39 10.15 4.11
C PHE A 42 2.21 11.57 3.56
N CYS A 43 1.35 11.76 2.56
CA CYS A 43 1.20 13.05 1.86
C CYS A 43 -0.19 13.70 2.05
N GLY A 44 -1.07 13.10 2.85
CA GLY A 44 -2.42 13.61 3.16
C GLY A 44 -3.38 13.55 1.97
N LYS A 45 -3.13 12.66 1.01
CA LYS A 45 -3.88 12.59 -0.25
C LYS A 45 -4.95 11.49 -0.27
N ILE A 46 -5.19 10.82 0.86
CA ILE A 46 -6.24 9.79 0.94
C ILE A 46 -7.61 10.25 0.44
N PRO A 47 -8.09 11.50 0.65
CA PRO A 47 -9.42 11.90 0.16
C PRO A 47 -9.57 11.81 -1.37
N LEU A 48 -8.46 11.87 -2.12
CA LEU A 48 -8.48 11.80 -3.59
C LEU A 48 -8.71 10.37 -4.10
N VAL A 49 -8.29 9.36 -3.34
CA VAL A 49 -8.30 7.95 -3.79
C VAL A 49 -9.16 7.05 -2.90
N TYR A 50 -9.65 7.52 -1.76
CA TYR A 50 -10.48 6.75 -0.84
C TYR A 50 -11.68 6.08 -1.53
N LYS A 51 -12.35 6.81 -2.43
CA LYS A 51 -13.50 6.31 -3.21
C LYS A 51 -13.11 5.22 -4.20
N LEU A 52 -11.86 5.16 -4.66
CA LEU A 52 -11.41 4.09 -5.56
C LEU A 52 -11.46 2.74 -4.85
N PHE A 53 -11.17 2.70 -3.55
CA PHE A 53 -11.23 1.47 -2.75
C PHE A 53 -12.62 1.20 -2.14
N ALA A 54 -13.70 1.72 -2.75
CA ALA A 54 -15.05 1.42 -2.31
C ALA A 54 -15.35 -0.09 -2.46
N GLY A 55 -15.89 -0.71 -1.40
CA GLY A 55 -16.17 -2.15 -1.37
C GLY A 55 -14.98 -3.06 -1.04
N VAL A 56 -13.79 -2.49 -0.79
CA VAL A 56 -12.62 -3.22 -0.26
C VAL A 56 -12.57 -3.02 1.25
N LYS A 57 -12.33 -4.12 2.01
CA LYS A 57 -12.03 -4.06 3.44
C LYS A 57 -10.66 -3.42 3.61
N LYS A 58 -10.61 -2.23 4.19
CA LYS A 58 -9.38 -1.44 4.31
C LYS A 58 -9.27 -0.70 5.62
N GLU A 59 -8.03 -0.50 6.06
CA GLU A 59 -7.67 0.45 7.10
C GLU A 59 -6.79 1.55 6.53
N VAL A 60 -6.92 2.76 7.08
CA VAL A 60 -6.19 3.95 6.62
C VAL A 60 -5.44 4.54 7.81
N PHE A 61 -4.15 4.78 7.62
CA PHE A 61 -3.28 5.39 8.62
C PHE A 61 -2.57 6.59 8.03
N VAL A 62 -2.85 7.78 8.57
CA VAL A 62 -2.12 9.00 8.21
C VAL A 62 -0.82 9.02 9.01
N VAL A 63 0.32 9.08 8.32
CA VAL A 63 1.65 8.99 8.92
C VAL A 63 2.27 10.39 8.97
N TYR A 64 2.31 10.98 10.17
CA TYR A 64 2.90 12.30 10.38
C TYR A 64 4.41 12.24 10.68
N ASP A 65 4.86 11.20 11.38
CA ASP A 65 6.25 11.00 11.77
C ASP A 65 6.58 9.50 11.76
N ALA A 66 7.25 9.04 10.70
CA ALA A 66 7.59 7.64 10.51
C ALA A 66 8.45 7.07 11.64
N SER A 67 9.33 7.90 12.23
CA SER A 67 10.25 7.48 13.29
C SER A 67 9.52 7.09 14.57
N LYS A 68 8.37 7.72 14.86
CA LYS A 68 7.54 7.46 16.02
C LYS A 68 6.47 6.39 15.78
N CYS A 69 6.24 6.02 14.52
CA CYS A 69 5.17 5.10 14.15
C CYS A 69 5.67 3.72 13.71
N LYS A 70 6.98 3.46 13.71
CA LYS A 70 7.57 2.26 13.11
C LYS A 70 6.98 0.94 13.62
N GLU A 71 6.91 0.75 14.93
CA GLU A 71 6.36 -0.49 15.53
C GLU A 71 4.91 -0.72 15.13
N ARG A 72 4.11 0.35 15.17
CA ARG A 72 2.70 0.32 14.78
C ARG A 72 2.53 0.03 13.29
N ILE A 73 3.37 0.62 12.44
CA ILE A 73 3.39 0.35 11.00
C ILE A 73 3.72 -1.12 10.74
N ASP A 74 4.70 -1.67 11.44
CA ASP A 74 5.09 -3.08 11.31
C ASP A 74 3.97 -4.03 11.76
N GLU A 75 3.29 -3.71 12.87
CA GLU A 75 2.14 -4.48 13.38
C GLU A 75 0.99 -4.49 12.37
N ILE A 76 0.52 -3.32 11.95
CA ILE A 76 -0.59 -3.21 10.99
C ILE A 76 -0.25 -3.88 9.66
N SER A 77 1.01 -3.75 9.21
CA SER A 77 1.46 -4.36 7.96
C SER A 77 1.38 -5.90 7.98
N ARG A 78 1.43 -6.54 9.15
CA ARG A 78 1.30 -8.00 9.29
C ARG A 78 -0.15 -8.46 9.30
N ASP A 79 -1.07 -7.61 9.73
CA ASP A 79 -2.49 -7.94 9.86
C ASP A 79 -3.29 -7.77 8.55
N HIS A 80 -2.62 -7.31 7.48
CA HIS A 80 -3.25 -7.01 6.20
C HIS A 80 -2.56 -7.70 5.03
N ASP A 81 -3.35 -8.10 4.03
CA ASP A 81 -2.84 -8.85 2.87
C ASP A 81 -2.00 -8.00 1.92
N LEU A 82 -2.39 -6.72 1.77
CA LEU A 82 -1.80 -5.79 0.82
C LEU A 82 -1.52 -4.44 1.46
N ILE A 83 -0.38 -3.85 1.09
CA ILE A 83 0.09 -2.57 1.61
C ILE A 83 0.08 -1.55 0.47
N TYR A 84 -0.67 -0.47 0.65
CA TYR A 84 -0.62 0.70 -0.21
C TYR A 84 0.04 1.87 0.52
N VAL A 85 0.89 2.60 -0.19
CA VAL A 85 1.62 3.76 0.35
C VAL A 85 1.32 4.97 -0.52
N LEU A 86 0.64 5.98 0.03
CA LEU A 86 0.48 7.27 -0.63
C LEU A 86 1.66 8.13 -0.23
N GLU A 87 2.45 8.54 -1.22
CA GLU A 87 3.70 9.25 -1.01
C GLU A 87 3.90 10.33 -2.06
N ASP A 88 4.62 11.39 -1.70
CA ASP A 88 5.10 12.36 -2.68
C ASP A 88 6.17 11.70 -3.56
N ILE A 89 6.07 11.87 -4.87
CA ILE A 89 7.06 11.34 -5.83
C ILE A 89 8.48 11.81 -5.52
N GLN A 90 8.65 12.99 -4.90
CA GLN A 90 9.95 13.54 -4.48
C GLN A 90 10.47 12.93 -3.16
N ALA A 91 9.63 12.18 -2.45
CA ALA A 91 9.94 11.56 -1.16
C ALA A 91 10.04 10.03 -1.23
N VAL A 92 9.61 9.39 -2.33
CA VAL A 92 9.54 7.93 -2.47
C VAL A 92 10.86 7.21 -2.14
N GLU A 93 12.01 7.76 -2.55
CA GLU A 93 13.34 7.16 -2.29
C GLU A 93 13.73 7.22 -0.81
N ARG A 94 13.12 8.12 -0.04
CA ARG A 94 13.32 8.26 1.40
C ARG A 94 12.24 7.57 2.22
N SER A 95 11.26 6.94 1.56
CA SER A 95 10.18 6.24 2.23
C SER A 95 10.72 5.02 2.96
N ILE A 96 10.22 4.75 4.17
CA ILE A 96 10.53 3.52 4.91
C ILE A 96 10.09 2.25 4.18
N PHE A 97 9.24 2.40 3.15
CA PHE A 97 8.76 1.32 2.29
C PHE A 97 9.52 1.20 0.98
N HIS A 98 10.55 2.01 0.72
CA HIS A 98 11.21 2.09 -0.60
C HIS A 98 11.69 0.71 -1.11
N GLU A 99 12.29 -0.10 -0.23
CA GLU A 99 12.77 -1.45 -0.57
C GLU A 99 11.73 -2.55 -0.30
N ASN A 100 10.53 -2.20 0.16
CA ASN A 100 9.51 -3.17 0.50
C ASN A 100 8.80 -3.67 -0.76
N SER A 101 9.19 -4.85 -1.23
CA SER A 101 8.60 -5.49 -2.41
C SER A 101 7.10 -5.77 -2.29
N ASN A 102 6.55 -5.74 -1.08
CA ASN A 102 5.14 -6.02 -0.81
C ASN A 102 4.28 -4.75 -0.79
N ALA A 103 4.88 -3.56 -0.87
CA ALA A 103 4.17 -2.29 -0.97
C ALA A 103 3.82 -1.94 -2.42
N ILE A 104 2.68 -1.27 -2.59
CA ILE A 104 2.24 -0.62 -3.82
C ILE A 104 2.16 0.88 -3.55
N PHE A 105 2.98 1.66 -4.25
CA PHE A 105 3.02 3.10 -4.12
C PHE A 105 1.95 3.76 -4.98
N LEU A 106 1.19 4.66 -4.39
CA LEU A 106 0.36 5.64 -5.08
C LEU A 106 1.08 6.98 -5.02
N LEU A 107 1.78 7.33 -6.11
CA LEU A 107 2.68 8.47 -6.14
C LEU A 107 1.93 9.74 -6.57
N PHE A 108 2.10 10.79 -5.77
CA PHE A 108 1.53 12.10 -6.00
C PHE A 108 2.62 13.12 -6.25
N ASP A 109 2.32 14.05 -7.15
CA ASP A 109 2.91 15.39 -7.11
C ASP A 109 1.98 16.28 -6.27
N ARG A 110 2.41 17.49 -5.89
CA ARG A 110 1.67 18.47 -5.08
C ARG A 110 0.20 18.62 -5.50
N PHE A 111 -0.08 18.48 -6.80
CA PHE A 111 -1.40 18.75 -7.39
C PHE A 111 -2.20 17.52 -7.85
N LYS A 112 -1.56 16.38 -8.12
CA LYS A 112 -2.26 15.25 -8.77
C LYS A 112 -1.62 13.89 -8.51
N PHE A 113 -2.45 12.86 -8.63
CA PHE A 113 -1.98 11.47 -8.75
C PHE A 113 -1.20 11.31 -10.06
N ILE A 114 0.00 10.78 -9.97
CA ILE A 114 0.90 10.59 -11.12
C ILE A 114 0.85 9.16 -11.60
N ARG A 115 1.12 8.20 -10.70
CA ARG A 115 1.20 6.78 -11.07
C ARG A 115 1.08 5.85 -9.87
N CYS A 116 0.74 4.61 -10.18
CA CYS A 116 0.91 3.48 -9.28
C CYS A 116 2.28 2.83 -9.57
N ALA A 117 3.05 2.47 -8.53
CA ALA A 117 4.39 1.87 -8.65
C ALA A 117 4.63 0.77 -7.62
#